data_AF-A0A497KP30-F1
#
_entry.id   AF-A0A497KP30-F1
#
_cell.length_a   1.000
_cell.length_b   1.000
_cell.length_c   1.000
_cell.angle_alpha   90.00
_cell.angle_beta   90.00
_cell.angle_gamma   90.00
#
_symmetry.space_group_name_H-M   'P 1'
#
loop_
_entity.id
_entity.type
_entity.pdbx_description
1 polymer ?
#
loop_
_entity_poly.entity_id
_entity_poly.type
_entity_poly.pdbx_seq_one_letter_code
_entity_poly.pdbx_strand_id
1 'polypeptide(L)' 'VLADDPAAKKDIKSLVKRVGHELLELESQGSQFRFIIRKT' A
#
# COMPACT_ATOMS: atom_id res chain seq x y z
N VAL A 1 -5.52 -3.79 -1.03
CA VAL A 1 -4.71 -4.60 -0.09
C VAL A 1 -4.99 -4.13 1.32
N LEU A 2 -5.20 -5.04 2.27
CA LEU A 2 -5.31 -4.75 3.70
C LEU A 2 -4.09 -5.34 4.41
N ALA A 3 -3.49 -4.61 5.34
CA ALA A 3 -2.34 -5.08 6.12
C ALA A 3 -2.41 -4.52 7.54
N ASP A 4 -1.91 -5.25 8.52
CA ASP A 4 -1.83 -4.84 9.93
C ASP A 4 -0.38 -4.59 10.41
N ASP A 5 0.59 -4.92 9.56
CA ASP A 5 2.00 -4.69 9.83
C ASP A 5 2.39 -3.21 9.61
N PRO A 6 3.01 -2.52 10.60
CA PRO A 6 3.55 -1.17 10.43
C PRO A 6 4.56 -1.04 9.27
N ALA A 7 5.30 -2.09 8.91
CA ALA A 7 6.25 -2.05 7.79
C ALA A 7 5.58 -2.02 6.41
N ALA A 8 4.34 -2.49 6.31
CA ALA A 8 3.61 -2.61 5.05
C ALA A 8 3.50 -1.28 4.28
N LYS A 9 3.43 -0.14 4.99
CA LYS A 9 3.37 1.19 4.36
C LYS A 9 4.60 1.50 3.51
N LYS A 10 5.80 1.10 3.96
CA LYS A 10 7.05 1.35 3.23
C LYS A 10 7.23 0.32 2.10
N ASP A 11 6.89 -0.92 2.38
CA ASP A 11 7.09 -2.02 1.44
C ASP A 11 6.12 -1.94 0.25
N ILE A 12 4.84 -1.68 0.50
CA ILE A 12 3.84 -1.51 -0.57
C ILE A 12 4.19 -0.31 -1.45
N LYS A 13 4.62 0.82 -0.87
CA LYS A 13 5.04 2.00 -1.66
C LYS A 13 6.22 1.68 -2.58
N SER A 14 7.22 0.98 -2.05
CA SER A 14 8.40 0.57 -2.81
C SER A 14 8.06 -0.43 -3.90
N LEU A 15 7.22 -1.42 -3.57
CA LEU A 15 6.74 -2.44 -4.49
C LEU A 15 5.97 -1.83 -5.67
N VAL A 16 4.96 -1.01 -5.37
CA VAL A 16 4.10 -0.37 -6.38
C VAL A 16 4.93 0.43 -7.37
N LYS A 17 5.90 1.22 -6.88
CA LYS A 17 6.84 1.98 -7.74
C LYS A 17 7.72 1.06 -8.59
N ARG A 18 8.23 -0.03 -8.01
CA ARG A 18 9.11 -0.97 -8.72
C ARG A 18 8.41 -1.72 -9.85
N VAL A 19 7.14 -2.09 -9.65
CA VAL A 19 6.37 -2.87 -10.64
C VAL A 19 5.61 -2.00 -11.65
N GLY A 20 5.67 -0.67 -11.52
CA GLY A 20 4.98 0.26 -12.43
C GLY A 20 3.47 0.36 -12.19
N HIS A 21 2.99 -0.13 -11.05
CA HIS A 21 1.62 0.11 -10.62
C HIS A 21 1.50 1.49 -9.98
N GLU A 22 0.27 1.92 -9.72
CA GLU A 22 0.00 3.20 -9.10
C GLU A 22 -0.76 3.02 -7.79
N LEU A 23 -0.29 3.68 -6.73
CA LEU A 23 -0.97 3.71 -5.45
C LEU A 23 -1.95 4.88 -5.47
N LEU A 24 -3.24 4.56 -5.60
CA LEU A 24 -4.31 5.56 -5.64
C LEU A 24 -4.60 6.12 -4.25
N GLU A 25 -4.63 5.25 -3.24
CA GLU A 25 -5.03 5.63 -1.89
C GLU A 25 -4.34 4.78 -0.81
N LEU A 26 -4.07 5.41 0.33
CA LEU A 26 -3.58 4.77 1.54
C LEU A 26 -4.35 5.31 2.74
N GLU A 27 -5.16 4.47 3.35
CA GLU A 27 -5.86 4.75 4.61
C GLU A 27 -5.20 4.00 5.76
N SER A 28 -5.18 4.61 6.95
CA SER A 28 -4.69 4.01 8.18
C SER A 28 -5.81 4.06 9.21
N GLN A 29 -6.25 2.91 9.70
CA GLN A 29 -7.23 2.76 10.76
C GLN A 29 -6.60 1.98 11.92
N GLY A 30 -6.04 2.71 12.88
CA GLY A 30 -5.34 2.13 14.01
C GLY A 30 -4.13 1.30 13.57
N SER A 31 -4.15 0.00 13.88
CA SER A 31 -3.13 -0.96 13.46
C SER A 31 -3.30 -1.46 12.03
N GLN A 32 -4.38 -1.12 11.32
CA GLN A 32 -4.63 -1.57 9.96
C GLN A 32 -4.38 -0.49 8.90
N PHE A 33 -3.89 -0.92 7.76
CA PHE A 33 -3.64 -0.14 6.56
C PHE A 33 -4.47 -0.69 5.40
N ARG A 34 -5.09 0.21 4.64
CA ARG A 34 -5.80 -0.11 3.41
C ARG A 34 -5.14 0.62 2.24
N PHE A 35 -4.73 -0.14 1.24
CA PHE A 35 -4.10 0.36 0.03
C PHE A 35 -5.01 0.09 -1.19
N ILE A 36 -5.30 1.14 -1.95
CA ILE A 36 -5.96 1.03 -3.25
C ILE A 36 -4.89 1.18 -4.31
N ILE A 37 -4.65 0.11 -5.08
CA ILE A 37 -3.59 0.05 -6.08
C ILE A 37 -4.24 -0.19 -7.44
N ARG A 38 -3.94 0.68 -8.40
CA ARG A 38 -4.26 0.48 -9.81
C ARG A 38 -3.17 -0.35 -10.45
N LYS A 39 -3.56 -1.46 -11.06
CA LYS A 39 -2.66 -2.24 -11.93
C LYS A 39 -2.58 -1.54 -13.28
N THR A 40 -1.36 -1.40 -13.77
CA THR A 40 -1.00 -0.91 -15.10
C THR A 40 -0.46 -2.06 -15.91
#